data_AF-A0A0C3BUU9-F1
#
_entry.id   AF-A0A0C3BUU9-F1
#
_cell.length_a   1.000
_cell.length_b   1.000
_cell.length_c   1.000
_cell.angle_alpha   90.00
_cell.angle_beta   90.00
_cell.angle_gamma   90.00
#
_symmetry.space_group_name_H-M   'P 1'
#
loop_
_entity.id
_entity.type
_entity.pdbx_description
1 polymer ?
#
loop_
_entity_poly.entity_id
_entity_poly.type
_entity_poly.pdbx_seq_one_letter_code
_entity_poly.pdbx_strand_id
1 'polypeptide(L)' 'IHEAIIKAWESWFQNLKEELTQAASHISFTADVWSDHNRQLYLCITAHWIAKDTTTGSLLLKVALLAFHRL' A
#
# COMPACT_ATOMS: atom_id res chain seq x y z
N ILE A 1 21.37 2.86 9.19
CA ILE A 1 20.11 3.52 8.74
C ILE A 1 19.42 2.67 7.67
N HIS A 2 20.08 2.39 6.54
CA HIS A 2 19.50 1.58 5.44
C HIS A 2 18.93 0.22 5.89
N GLU A 3 19.72 -0.59 6.61
CA GLU A 3 19.25 -1.89 7.12
C GLU A 3 18.07 -1.79 8.09
N ALA A 4 18.03 -0.74 8.91
CA ALA A 4 16.94 -0.52 9.86
C ALA A 4 15.64 -0.15 9.12
N ILE A 5 15.74 0.62 8.03
CA ILE A 5 14.61 0.95 7.17
C ILE A 5 14.07 -0.30 6.48
N ILE A 6 14.95 -1.15 5.93
CA ILE A 6 14.52 -2.40 5.28
C ILE A 6 13.81 -3.31 6.29
N LYS A 7 14.38 -3.52 7.48
CA LYS A 7 13.76 -4.36 8.52
C LYS A 7 12.40 -3.82 8.98
N ALA A 8 12.29 -2.50 9.16
CA ALA A 8 11.03 -1.87 9.52
C ALA A 8 9.97 -2.04 8.41
N TRP A 9 10.39 -1.87 7.15
CA TRP A 9 9.53 -2.10 6.00
C TRP A 9 9.08 -3.56 5.88
N GLU A 10 9.98 -4.52 6.04
CA GLU A 10 9.64 -5.95 6.00
C GLU A 10 8.60 -6.32 7.06
N SER A 11 8.78 -5.85 8.29
CA SER A 11 7.83 -6.06 9.37
C SER A 11 6.46 -5.44 9.07
N TRP A 12 6.46 -4.18 8.60
CA TRP A 12 5.24 -3.50 8.18
C TRP A 12 4.55 -4.25 7.02
N PHE A 13 5.31 -4.75 6.06
CA PHE A 13 4.79 -5.42 4.88
C PHE A 13 4.17 -6.78 5.20
N GLN A 14 4.69 -7.51 6.19
CA GLN A 14 4.03 -8.73 6.68
C GLN A 14 2.66 -8.41 7.29
N ASN A 15 2.57 -7.39 8.14
CA ASN A 15 1.29 -6.96 8.70
C ASN A 15 0.31 -6.51 7.61
N LEU A 16 0.80 -5.79 6.59
CA LEU A 16 -0.04 -5.40 5.46
C LEU A 16 -0.62 -6.61 4.72
N LYS A 17 0.15 -7.67 4.50
CA LYS A 17 -0.36 -8.90 3.86
C LYS A 17 -1.49 -9.54 4.66
N GLU A 18 -1.36 -9.58 5.98
CA GLU A 18 -2.41 -10.09 6.87
C GLU A 18 -3.67 -9.23 6.77
N GLU A 19 -3.54 -7.90 6.81
CA GLU A 19 -4.67 -6.98 6.67
C GLU A 19 -5.37 -7.12 5.32
N LEU A 20 -4.61 -7.21 4.22
CA LEU A 20 -5.18 -7.38 2.88
C LEU A 20 -5.82 -8.76 2.69
N THR A 21 -5.29 -9.81 3.34
CA THR A 21 -5.91 -11.14 3.33
C THR A 21 -7.27 -11.12 4.02
N GLN A 22 -7.40 -10.38 5.13
CA GLN A 22 -8.69 -10.22 5.83
C GLN A 22 -9.67 -9.34 5.04
N ALA A 23 -9.16 -8.39 4.25
CA ALA A 23 -9.96 -7.56 3.35
C ALA A 23 -10.23 -8.20 1.99
N ALA A 24 -9.83 -9.47 1.77
CA ALA A 24 -9.96 -10.14 0.49
C ALA A 24 -11.41 -10.09 0.00
N SER A 25 -11.62 -9.53 -1.20
CA SER A 25 -12.90 -9.14 -1.86
C SER A 25 -13.35 -7.67 -1.74
N HIS A 26 -12.73 -6.86 -0.86
CA HIS A 26 -13.07 -5.44 -0.68
C HIS A 26 -11.87 -4.50 -0.82
N ILE A 27 -10.93 -4.87 -1.71
CA ILE A 27 -9.75 -4.07 -2.02
C ILE A 27 -9.90 -3.48 -3.42
N SER A 28 -9.71 -2.17 -3.53
CA SER A 28 -9.57 -1.46 -4.80
C SER A 28 -8.11 -1.10 -5.02
N PHE A 29 -7.60 -1.36 -6.22
CA PHE A 29 -6.25 -0.95 -6.61
C PHE A 29 -6.32 0.22 -7.57
N THR A 30 -5.49 1.23 -7.36
CA THR A 30 -5.21 2.26 -8.36
C THR A 30 -3.80 2.06 -8.87
N ALA A 31 -3.64 2.24 -10.18
CA ALA A 31 -2.34 2.28 -10.82
C ALA A 31 -2.18 3.66 -11.45
N ASP A 32 -1.23 4.44 -10.93
CA ASP A 32 -0.88 5.73 -11.50
C ASP A 32 0.36 5.53 -12.39
N VAL A 33 0.25 5.97 -13.64
CA VAL A 33 1.34 5.91 -14.61
C VAL A 33 1.58 7.32 -15.12
N TRP A 34 2.81 7.81 -15.00
CA TRP A 34 3.18 9.14 -15.44
C TRP A 34 4.63 9.19 -15.92
N SER A 35 4.97 10.26 -16.64
CA SER A 35 6.35 10.60 -16.99
C SER A 35 6.80 11.86 -16.26
N ASP A 36 8.08 11.97 -15.93
CA ASP A 36 8.67 13.23 -15.47
C ASP A 36 9.11 14.13 -16.65
N HIS A 37 9.67 15.31 -16.34
CA HIS A 37 10.21 16.24 -17.34
C HIS A 37 11.38 15.65 -18.14
N ASN A 38 12.05 14.63 -17.62
CA ASN A 38 13.14 13.91 -18.28
C ASN A 38 12.64 12.70 -19.07
N ARG A 39 11.32 12.55 -19.25
CA ARG A 39 10.67 11.42 -19.93
C ARG A 39 10.95 10.07 -19.27
N GLN A 40 11.26 10.07 -17.98
CA GLN A 40 11.35 8.85 -17.18
C GLN A 40 9.94 8.42 -16.82
N LEU A 41 9.62 7.15 -17.08
CA LEU A 41 8.31 6.58 -16.81
C LEU A 41 8.26 6.04 -15.38
N TYR A 42 7.13 6.23 -14.72
CA TYR A 42 6.89 5.76 -13.36
C TYR A 42 5.57 5.00 -13.29
N LEU A 43 5.55 3.99 -12.41
CA LEU A 43 4.38 3.21 -12.05
C LEU A 43 4.23 3.24 -10.52
N CYS A 44 3.07 3.62 -10.04
CA CYS A 44 2.66 3.50 -8.65
C CYS A 44 1.44 2.58 -8.57
N ILE A 45 1.43 1.66 -7.61
CA ILE A 45 0.26 0.83 -7.30
C ILE A 45 -0.13 1.07 -5.85
N THR A 46 -1.36 1.50 -5.61
CA THR A 46 -1.90 1.75 -4.29
C THR A 46 -3.13 0.89 -4.03
N ALA A 47 -3.17 0.19 -2.89
CA ALA A 47 -4.34 -0.53 -2.42
C ALA A 47 -5.18 0.36 -1.49
N HIS A 48 -6.49 0.31 -1.65
CA HIS A 48 -7.49 0.99 -0.83
C HIS A 48 -8.49 -0.04 -0.32
N TRP A 49 -8.78 -0.05 0.97
CA TRP A 49 -9.76 -0.96 1.56
C TRP A 49 -10.43 -0.32 2.78
N ILE A 50 -11.59 -0.85 3.15
CA ILE A 50 -12.28 -0.46 4.38
C ILE A 50 -11.93 -1.46 5.47
N ALA A 51 -11.46 -0.96 6.62
CA ALA A 51 -11.27 -1.73 7.84
C ALA A 51 -12.30 -1.33 8.89
N LYS A 52 -12.66 -2.24 9.78
CA LYS A 52 -13.50 -1.92 10.95
C LYS A 52 -12.60 -1.70 12.17
N ASP A 53 -12.76 -0.57 12.82
CA ASP A 53 -12.16 -0.33 14.14
C ASP A 53 -12.89 -1.22 15.16
N THR A 54 -12.15 -2.10 15.82
CA THR A 54 -12.70 -3.04 16.81
C THR A 54 -13.08 -2.38 18.13
N THR A 55 -12.54 -1.20 18.42
CA THR A 55 -12.81 -0.44 19.65
C THR A 55 -14.06 0.43 19.48
N THR A 56 -14.15 1.15 18.36
CA THR A 56 -15.24 2.10 18.12
C THR A 56 -16.37 1.54 17.25
N GLY A 57 -16.12 0.45 16.52
CA GLY A 57 -17.03 -0.12 15.53
C GLY A 57 -17.07 0.65 14.21
N SER A 58 -16.32 1.75 14.08
CA SER A 58 -16.33 2.63 12.92
C SER A 58 -15.66 2.00 11.70
N LEU A 59 -16.05 2.45 10.50
CA LEU A 59 -15.37 2.10 9.25
C LEU A 59 -14.23 3.08 8.99
N LEU A 60 -13.05 2.57 8.68
CA LEU A 60 -11.85 3.33 8.37
C LEU A 60 -11.40 3.03 6.94
N LEU A 61 -11.22 4.06 6.15
CA LEU A 61 -10.53 3.92 4.86
C LEU A 61 -9.03 3.77 5.13
N LYS A 62 -8.48 2.63 4.72
CA LYS A 62 -7.04 2.35 4.75
C LYS A 62 -6.48 2.39 3.34
N VAL A 63 -5.22 2.82 3.26
CA VAL A 63 -4.49 2.99 2.01
C VAL A 63 -3.04 2.53 2.21
N ALA A 64 -2.49 1.81 1.23
CA ALA A 64 -1.09 1.40 1.23
C ALA A 64 -0.47 1.41 -0.17
N LEU A 65 0.73 1.98 -0.27
CA LEU A 65 1.58 1.88 -1.45
C LEU A 65 2.17 0.47 -1.55
N LEU A 66 1.83 -0.24 -2.61
CA LEU A 66 2.31 -1.61 -2.86
C LEU A 66 3.56 -1.65 -3.73
N ALA A 67 3.61 -0.79 -4.74
CA ALA A 67 4.74 -0.72 -5.64
C ALA A 67 4.95 0.71 -6.10
N PHE A 68 6.22 1.10 -6.19
CA PHE A 68 6.66 2.30 -6.87
C PHE A 68 7.88 1.93 -7.71
N HIS A 69 7.78 2.09 -9.01
CA HIS A 69 8.84 1.70 -9.94
C HIS A 69 9.10 2.81 -10.94
N ARG A 70 10.37 3.01 -11.27
CA ARG A 70 10.76 3.72 -12.47
C ARG A 70 10.89 2.68 -13.59
N LEU A 71 10.04 2.76 -14.60
CA LEU A 71 9.98 1.82 -15.73
C LEU A 71 11.17 2.01 -16.68
#